data_AF-A0A0E9MVX8-F1
#
_entry.id   AF-A0A0E9MVX8-F1
#
_cell.length_a   1.000
_cell.length_b   1.000
_cell.length_c   1.000
_cell.angle_alpha   90.00
_cell.angle_beta   90.00
_cell.angle_gamma   90.00
#
_symmetry.space_group_name_H-M   'P 1'
#
loop_
_entity.id
_entity.type
_entity.pdbx_description
1 polymer ?
#
loop_
_entity_poly.entity_id
_entity_poly.type
_entity_poly.pdbx_seq_one_letter_code
_entity_poly.pdbx_strand_id
1 'polypeptide(L)'
;MKKELPYAKAELNNAVITELEHPIHVMFHVSFPDGYENIFFTDPESGRWLEQDLGPTDLAEAIGQLTACQPDLEKSLRKLRWISEIQLGRNILFGFLQFNLSQFNAFEIYHANHRYLFTIVRINDALWQVFRPEKDADWNDKDDLLQWLPEILEAHSF
;
A
#
# COMPACT_ATOMS: atom_id res chain seq x y z
N MET A 1 5.01 20.98 -21.31
CA MET A 1 6.45 20.67 -21.33
C MET A 1 6.58 19.22 -20.92
N LYS A 2 6.81 18.30 -21.86
CA LYS A 2 7.02 16.87 -21.54
C LYS A 2 8.41 16.77 -20.92
N LYS A 3 8.49 16.42 -19.63
CA LYS A 3 9.77 16.01 -19.03
C LYS A 3 10.10 14.66 -19.66
N GLU A 4 11.23 14.57 -20.36
CA GLU A 4 11.76 13.29 -20.80
C GLU A 4 12.15 12.48 -19.56
N LEU A 5 11.80 11.20 -19.58
CA LEU A 5 12.16 10.21 -18.57
C LEU A 5 13.68 10.23 -18.33
N PRO A 6 14.16 10.20 -17.07
CA PRO A 6 15.59 10.08 -16.78
C PRO A 6 16.17 8.69 -17.09
N TYR A 7 15.32 7.66 -17.25
CA TYR A 7 15.76 6.29 -17.51
C TYR A 7 15.53 5.89 -18.97
N ALA A 8 16.63 5.64 -19.68
CA ALA A 8 16.57 5.13 -21.04
C ALA A 8 16.01 3.70 -21.04
N LYS A 9 15.26 3.32 -22.09
CA LYS A 9 14.75 1.94 -22.30
C LYS A 9 15.83 0.85 -22.13
N ALA A 10 17.10 1.18 -22.37
CA ALA A 10 18.23 0.28 -22.20
C ALA A 10 18.56 -0.04 -20.73
N GLU A 11 18.31 0.89 -19.80
CA GLU A 11 18.57 0.68 -18.36
C GLU A 11 17.47 -0.16 -17.72
N LEU A 12 16.22 0.00 -18.17
CA LEU A 12 15.11 -0.88 -17.82
C LEU A 12 15.38 -2.35 -18.21
N ASN A 13 16.08 -2.61 -19.31
CA ASN A 13 16.42 -3.97 -19.74
C ASN A 13 17.44 -4.68 -18.83
N ASN A 14 18.18 -3.92 -18.02
CA ASN A 14 19.19 -4.45 -17.09
C ASN A 14 18.72 -4.38 -15.62
N ALA A 15 17.51 -3.90 -15.36
CA ALA A 15 16.94 -3.87 -14.03
C ALA A 15 16.68 -5.30 -13.53
N VAL A 16 16.96 -5.54 -12.25
CA VAL A 16 16.59 -6.78 -11.57
C VAL A 16 15.22 -6.56 -10.95
N ILE A 17 14.23 -7.36 -11.36
CA ILE A 17 12.84 -7.27 -10.90
C ILE A 17 12.54 -8.52 -10.07
N THR A 18 12.19 -8.33 -8.80
CA THR A 18 11.80 -9.39 -7.88
C THR A 18 10.37 -9.17 -7.42
N GLU A 19 9.49 -10.15 -7.64
CA GLU A 19 8.12 -10.10 -7.13
C GLU A 19 8.12 -10.24 -5.60
N LEU A 20 7.36 -9.39 -4.93
CA LEU A 20 7.13 -9.45 -3.49
C LEU A 20 5.73 -10.00 -3.25
N GLU A 21 5.66 -11.13 -2.54
CA GLU A 21 4.39 -11.75 -2.19
C GLU A 21 3.61 -10.86 -1.22
N HIS A 22 2.46 -10.35 -1.68
CA HIS A 22 1.65 -9.46 -0.87
C HIS A 22 0.15 -9.80 -1.00
N PRO A 23 -0.60 -9.87 0.12
CA PRO A 23 -2.00 -10.31 0.10
C PRO A 23 -2.89 -9.40 -0.75
N ILE A 24 -2.55 -8.11 -0.86
CA ILE A 24 -3.36 -7.09 -1.51
C ILE A 24 -2.70 -6.44 -2.72
N HIS A 25 -1.51 -5.85 -2.63
CA HIS A 25 -0.86 -5.29 -3.80
C HIS A 25 -0.26 -6.33 -4.74
N VAL A 26 -0.07 -5.94 -6.00
CA VAL A 26 1.00 -6.51 -6.84
C VAL A 26 2.22 -5.66 -6.53
N MET A 27 3.31 -6.29 -6.11
CA MET A 27 4.49 -5.57 -5.64
C MET A 27 5.74 -6.14 -6.28
N PHE A 28 6.62 -5.26 -6.73
CA PHE A 28 7.93 -5.60 -7.23
C PHE A 28 8.98 -4.75 -6.56
N HIS A 29 10.03 -5.38 -6.05
CA HIS A 29 11.28 -4.69 -5.75
C HIS A 29 12.11 -4.66 -7.04
N VAL A 30 12.55 -3.46 -7.41
CA VAL A 30 13.34 -3.26 -8.64
C VAL A 30 14.64 -2.56 -8.28
N SER A 31 15.76 -3.16 -8.66
CA SER A 31 17.10 -2.59 -8.53
C SER A 31 17.72 -2.33 -9.90
N PHE A 32 18.26 -1.14 -10.10
CA PHE A 32 18.87 -0.67 -11.35
C PHE A 32 20.40 -0.66 -11.28
N PRO A 33 21.11 -0.73 -12.43
CA PRO A 33 22.58 -0.77 -12.45
C PRO A 33 23.29 0.48 -11.90
N ASP A 34 22.59 1.61 -11.87
CA ASP A 34 23.09 2.88 -11.32
C ASP A 34 23.01 2.92 -9.78
N GLY A 35 22.46 1.89 -9.16
CA GLY A 35 22.26 1.79 -7.71
C GLY A 35 20.93 2.32 -7.23
N TYR A 36 20.05 2.81 -8.12
CA TYR A 36 18.68 3.12 -7.74
C TYR A 36 17.92 1.84 -7.43
N GLU A 37 17.13 1.84 -6.36
CA GLU A 37 16.18 0.77 -6.08
C GLU A 37 14.91 1.34 -5.47
N ASN A 38 13.77 0.74 -5.80
CA ASN A 38 12.50 1.09 -5.19
C ASN A 38 11.53 -0.10 -5.20
N ILE A 39 10.46 0.04 -4.43
CA ILE A 39 9.30 -0.83 -4.47
C ILE A 39 8.23 -0.18 -5.36
N PHE A 40 7.74 -0.96 -6.30
CA PHE A 40 6.72 -0.58 -7.25
C PHE A 40 5.47 -1.39 -6.97
N PHE A 41 4.32 -0.74 -6.85
CA PHE A 41 3.07 -1.43 -6.57
C PHE A 41 1.85 -0.78 -7.19
N THR A 42 0.77 -1.55 -7.31
CA THR A 42 -0.51 -1.04 -7.80
C THR A 42 -1.28 -0.31 -6.71
N ASP A 43 -1.70 0.92 -7.00
CA ASP A 43 -2.66 1.68 -6.20
C ASP A 43 -3.99 0.89 -6.14
N PRO A 44 -4.47 0.52 -4.95
CA PRO A 44 -5.70 -0.24 -4.82
C PRO A 44 -6.93 0.56 -5.25
N GLU A 45 -6.89 1.90 -5.28
CA GLU A 45 -8.04 2.72 -5.69
C GLU A 45 -8.12 2.93 -7.20
N SER A 46 -6.97 3.18 -7.85
CA SER A 46 -6.93 3.53 -9.28
C SER A 46 -6.37 2.44 -10.19
N GLY A 47 -5.71 1.42 -9.63
CA GLY A 47 -4.97 0.40 -10.37
C GLY A 47 -3.68 0.92 -11.02
N ARG A 48 -3.33 2.20 -10.84
CA ARG A 48 -2.12 2.80 -11.39
C ARG A 48 -0.89 2.30 -10.65
N TRP A 49 0.23 2.24 -11.35
CA TRP A 49 1.51 1.90 -10.74
C TRP A 49 2.09 3.09 -9.98
N LEU A 50 2.61 2.80 -8.79
CA LEU A 50 3.23 3.74 -7.87
C LEU A 50 4.64 3.28 -7.51
N GLU A 51 5.57 4.23 -7.41
CA GLU A 51 6.79 4.11 -6.63
C GLU A 51 6.47 4.37 -5.16
N GLN A 52 7.04 3.59 -4.25
CA GLN A 52 6.70 3.69 -2.83
C GLN A 52 6.95 5.08 -2.25
N ASP A 53 8.05 5.71 -2.65
CA ASP A 53 8.49 6.98 -2.08
C ASP A 53 8.02 8.19 -2.90
N LEU A 54 7.74 7.99 -4.19
CA LEU A 54 7.45 9.07 -5.16
C LEU A 54 6.01 9.06 -5.67
N GLY A 55 5.24 8.01 -5.40
CA GLY A 55 3.88 7.86 -5.91
C GLY A 55 3.86 7.60 -7.43
N PRO A 56 2.89 8.15 -8.17
CA PRO A 56 2.72 7.83 -9.59
C PRO A 56 3.79 8.51 -10.44
N THR A 57 4.60 7.71 -11.14
CA THR A 57 5.65 8.21 -12.03
C THR A 57 5.63 7.47 -13.37
N ASP A 58 6.32 8.04 -14.36
CA ASP A 58 6.50 7.38 -15.66
C ASP A 58 7.34 6.09 -15.53
N LEU A 59 8.25 6.02 -14.54
CA LEU A 59 9.02 4.81 -14.26
C LEU A 59 8.12 3.72 -13.69
N ALA A 60 7.23 4.06 -12.75
CA ALA A 60 6.27 3.12 -12.20
C ALA A 60 5.38 2.53 -13.29
N GLU A 61 4.88 3.37 -14.18
CA GLU A 61 4.08 2.94 -15.33
C GLU A 61 4.87 2.02 -16.26
N ALA A 62 6.15 2.33 -16.53
CA ALA A 62 7.02 1.49 -17.36
C ALA A 62 7.29 0.12 -16.72
N ILE A 63 7.59 0.07 -15.41
CA ILE A 63 7.73 -1.19 -14.66
C ILE A 63 6.42 -1.97 -14.73
N GLY A 64 5.30 -1.29 -14.51
CA GLY A 64 3.98 -1.90 -14.58
C GLY A 64 3.69 -2.55 -15.92
N GLN A 65 4.02 -1.89 -17.03
CA GLN A 65 3.86 -2.45 -18.38
C GLN A 65 4.79 -3.65 -18.64
N LEU A 66 6.00 -3.64 -18.08
CA LEU A 66 6.94 -4.77 -18.17
C LEU A 66 6.43 -5.99 -17.39
N THR A 67 5.75 -5.77 -16.27
CA THR A 67 5.25 -6.83 -15.39
C THR A 67 3.80 -7.25 -15.68
N ALA A 68 3.03 -6.42 -16.41
CA ALA A 68 1.61 -6.63 -16.73
C ALA A 68 1.31 -7.86 -17.63
N CYS A 69 2.32 -8.58 -18.10
CA CYS A 69 2.12 -9.86 -18.80
C CYS A 69 1.73 -11.02 -17.87
N GLN A 70 1.61 -10.80 -16.55
CA GLN A 70 1.08 -11.80 -15.61
C GLN A 70 -0.47 -11.72 -15.55
N PRO A 71 -1.21 -12.73 -16.05
CA PRO A 71 -2.66 -12.60 -16.32
C PRO A 71 -3.60 -12.62 -15.11
N ASP A 72 -3.11 -12.89 -13.89
CA ASP A 72 -3.98 -13.37 -12.79
C ASP A 72 -4.32 -12.33 -11.72
N LEU A 73 -4.13 -11.04 -11.98
CA LEU A 73 -4.36 -10.00 -10.98
C LEU A 73 -5.49 -9.05 -11.36
N GLU A 74 -6.68 -9.62 -11.63
CA GLU A 74 -7.95 -8.89 -11.46
C GLU A 74 -8.19 -8.66 -9.95
N LYS A 75 -7.38 -7.80 -9.33
CA LYS A 75 -7.70 -7.30 -8.00
C LYS A 75 -8.70 -6.17 -8.15
N SER A 76 -9.87 -6.35 -7.54
CA SER A 76 -10.92 -5.35 -7.55
C SER A 76 -10.42 -4.05 -6.93
N LEU A 77 -10.70 -2.94 -7.61
CA LEU A 77 -10.42 -1.62 -7.08
C LEU A 77 -11.15 -1.45 -5.74
N ARG A 78 -10.43 -0.91 -4.76
CA ARG A 78 -10.90 -0.68 -3.40
C ARG A 78 -11.26 0.79 -3.28
N LYS A 79 -12.44 1.07 -2.71
CA LYS A 79 -12.86 2.44 -2.43
C LYS A 79 -12.48 2.78 -0.99
N LEU A 80 -11.31 3.38 -0.80
CA LEU A 80 -10.81 3.68 0.54
C LEU A 80 -11.53 4.90 1.12
N ARG A 81 -11.62 4.94 2.44
CA ARG A 81 -12.01 6.12 3.21
C ARG A 81 -10.76 6.68 3.88
N TRP A 82 -10.48 7.95 3.65
CA TRP A 82 -9.29 8.61 4.17
C TRP A 82 -9.61 9.42 5.42
N ILE A 83 -8.80 9.24 6.46
CA ILE A 83 -8.88 9.98 7.72
C ILE A 83 -7.63 10.84 7.85
N SER A 84 -7.83 12.11 8.22
CA SER A 84 -6.76 13.02 8.62
C SER A 84 -7.13 13.70 9.93
N GLU A 85 -6.40 13.40 11.00
CA GLU A 85 -6.66 13.92 12.34
C GLU A 85 -5.37 14.31 13.05
N ILE A 86 -5.48 15.19 14.05
CA ILE A 86 -4.35 15.54 14.92
C ILE A 86 -4.56 14.87 16.27
N GLN A 87 -3.71 13.92 16.63
CA GLN A 87 -3.72 13.23 17.92
C GLN A 87 -2.44 13.53 18.69
N LEU A 88 -2.56 14.10 19.89
CA LEU A 88 -1.42 14.51 20.74
C LEU A 88 -0.34 15.33 19.99
N GLY A 89 -0.78 16.22 19.10
CA GLY A 89 0.10 17.07 18.29
C GLY A 89 0.73 16.39 17.06
N ARG A 90 0.35 15.15 16.75
CA ARG A 90 0.79 14.41 15.56
C ARG A 90 -0.31 14.34 14.53
N ASN A 91 0.02 14.61 13.27
CA ASN A 91 -0.90 14.41 12.16
C ASN A 91 -0.94 12.92 11.79
N ILE A 92 -2.11 12.32 11.94
CA ILE A 92 -2.43 10.96 11.54
C ILE A 92 -3.15 11.04 10.21
N LEU A 93 -2.58 10.40 9.18
CA LEU A 93 -3.19 10.25 7.86
C LEU A 93 -3.12 8.79 7.42
N PHE A 94 -4.28 8.17 7.22
CA PHE A 94 -4.40 6.81 6.73
C PHE A 94 -5.70 6.60 5.97
N GLY A 95 -5.71 5.61 5.09
CA GLY A 95 -6.88 5.13 4.39
C GLY A 95 -7.38 3.84 5.03
N PHE A 96 -8.68 3.57 4.98
CA PHE A 96 -9.21 2.29 5.42
C PHE A 96 -10.34 1.79 4.52
N LEU A 97 -10.49 0.47 4.48
CA LEU A 97 -11.63 -0.22 3.88
C LEU A 97 -12.30 -1.10 4.94
N GLN A 98 -13.55 -0.80 5.26
CA GLN A 98 -14.37 -1.63 6.14
C GLN A 98 -15.03 -2.76 5.35
N PHE A 99 -15.02 -3.96 5.91
CA PHE A 99 -15.68 -5.13 5.34
C PHE A 99 -16.09 -6.11 6.46
N ASN A 100 -16.97 -7.06 6.12
CA ASN A 100 -17.39 -8.11 7.04
C ASN A 100 -16.59 -9.38 6.77
N LEU A 101 -15.91 -9.89 7.79
CA LEU A 101 -15.26 -11.19 7.78
C LEU A 101 -16.10 -12.17 8.61
N SER A 102 -17.00 -12.90 7.94
CA SER A 102 -18.03 -13.70 8.61
C SER A 102 -18.89 -12.83 9.56
N GLN A 103 -18.81 -13.05 10.88
CA GLN A 103 -19.52 -12.28 11.91
C GLN A 103 -18.72 -11.09 12.46
N PHE A 104 -17.48 -10.89 12.00
CA PHE A 104 -16.59 -9.86 12.54
C PHE A 104 -16.50 -8.66 11.62
N ASN A 105 -16.44 -7.46 12.21
CA ASN A 105 -16.09 -6.23 11.51
C ASN A 105 -14.58 -6.17 11.33
N ALA A 106 -14.14 -6.06 10.09
CA ALA A 106 -12.74 -6.00 9.73
C ALA A 106 -12.43 -4.73 8.93
N PHE A 107 -11.19 -4.26 9.07
CA PHE A 107 -10.71 -3.05 8.44
C PHE A 107 -9.33 -3.31 7.85
N GLU A 108 -9.19 -3.14 6.55
CA GLU A 108 -7.87 -3.01 5.94
C GLU A 108 -7.39 -1.59 6.14
N ILE A 109 -6.16 -1.42 6.60
CA ILE A 109 -5.54 -0.14 6.90
C ILE A 109 -4.44 0.13 5.88
N TYR A 110 -4.44 1.33 5.32
CA TYR A 110 -3.55 1.80 4.27
C TYR A 110 -2.81 3.06 4.71
N HIS A 111 -1.54 3.14 4.35
CA HIS A 111 -0.72 4.32 4.55
C HIS A 111 -1.13 5.45 3.59
N ALA A 112 -0.70 6.69 3.86
CA ALA A 112 -0.93 7.86 3.03
C ALA A 112 -0.46 7.73 1.56
N ASN A 113 0.52 6.85 1.30
CA ASN A 113 0.97 6.51 -0.05
C ASN A 113 0.21 5.33 -0.68
N HIS A 114 -0.98 5.01 -0.15
CA HIS A 114 -1.87 3.95 -0.64
C HIS A 114 -1.37 2.51 -0.43
N ARG A 115 -0.23 2.32 0.24
CA ARG A 115 0.28 0.99 0.61
C ARG A 115 -0.51 0.40 1.77
N TYR A 116 -0.95 -0.85 1.64
CA TYR A 116 -1.56 -1.62 2.72
C TYR A 116 -0.55 -1.84 3.84
N LEU A 117 -1.02 -1.70 5.08
CA LEU A 117 -0.22 -1.87 6.27
C LEU A 117 -0.59 -3.18 6.98
N PHE A 118 -1.88 -3.34 7.31
CA PHE A 118 -2.39 -4.49 8.05
C PHE A 118 -3.92 -4.52 8.01
N THR A 119 -4.47 -5.65 8.43
CA THR A 119 -5.90 -5.80 8.70
C THR A 119 -6.11 -5.81 10.19
N ILE A 120 -7.09 -5.06 10.68
CA ILE A 120 -7.51 -5.11 12.08
C ILE A 120 -8.96 -5.60 12.16
N VAL A 121 -9.23 -6.52 13.07
CA VAL A 121 -10.53 -7.18 13.23
C VAL A 121 -11.04 -6.94 14.64
N ARG A 122 -12.29 -6.49 14.75
CA ARG A 122 -12.99 -6.37 16.04
C ARG A 122 -13.57 -7.72 16.42
N ILE A 123 -12.98 -8.36 17.42
CA ILE A 123 -13.44 -9.66 17.93
C ILE A 123 -14.64 -9.47 18.86
N ASN A 124 -14.61 -8.42 19.69
CA ASN A 124 -15.72 -7.95 20.51
C ASN A 124 -15.51 -6.45 20.86
N ASP A 125 -16.36 -5.89 21.73
CA ASP A 125 -16.31 -4.47 22.09
C ASP A 125 -14.99 -4.00 22.72
N ALA A 126 -14.24 -4.90 23.36
CA ALA A 126 -13.01 -4.56 24.06
C ALA A 126 -11.75 -5.13 23.37
N LEU A 127 -11.90 -6.03 22.40
CA LEU A 127 -10.80 -6.79 21.83
C LEU A 127 -10.71 -6.62 20.31
N TRP A 128 -9.55 -6.15 19.89
CA TRP A 128 -9.14 -6.01 18.50
C TRP A 128 -7.92 -6.88 18.23
N GLN A 129 -7.89 -7.52 17.07
CA GLN A 129 -6.77 -8.35 16.62
C GLN A 129 -6.18 -7.79 15.32
N VAL A 130 -4.86 -7.64 15.29
CA VAL A 130 -4.11 -7.12 14.13
C VAL A 130 -3.45 -8.27 13.37
N PHE A 131 -3.59 -8.27 12.05
CA PHE A 131 -2.96 -9.21 11.12
C PHE A 131 -2.00 -8.44 10.20
N ARG A 132 -0.70 -8.70 10.33
CA ARG A 132 0.38 -8.08 9.55
C ARG A 132 0.97 -9.10 8.55
N PRO A 133 1.45 -8.67 7.38
CA PRO A 133 2.28 -9.53 6.53
C PRO A 133 3.57 -9.93 7.28
N GLU A 134 3.95 -11.20 7.24
CA GLU A 134 5.02 -11.76 8.11
C GLU A 134 6.46 -11.36 7.71
N LYS A 135 6.73 -10.96 6.46
CA LYS A 135 8.10 -10.85 5.93
C LYS A 135 8.60 -9.47 5.52
N ASP A 136 7.72 -8.49 5.33
CA ASP A 136 8.09 -7.16 4.80
C ASP A 136 7.70 -6.01 5.73
N ALA A 137 7.69 -6.26 7.05
CA ALA A 137 7.12 -5.33 8.03
C ALA A 137 8.13 -4.47 8.81
N ASP A 138 9.44 -4.53 8.52
CA ASP A 138 10.46 -3.64 9.12
C ASP A 138 10.32 -2.17 8.69
N TRP A 139 9.37 -1.88 7.80
CA TRP A 139 9.10 -0.56 7.22
C TRP A 139 7.94 0.18 7.91
N ASN A 140 7.46 -0.36 9.05
CA ASN A 140 6.31 0.15 9.81
C ASN A 140 6.75 1.00 11.00
N ASP A 141 7.14 2.24 10.72
CA ASP A 141 7.52 3.24 11.73
C ASP A 141 6.32 3.83 12.51
N LYS A 142 5.23 3.07 12.70
CA LYS A 142 3.97 3.60 13.27
C LYS A 142 3.25 2.62 14.20
N ASP A 143 3.96 2.03 15.15
CA ASP A 143 3.31 1.35 16.28
C ASP A 143 2.35 2.29 17.04
N ASP A 144 2.61 3.59 17.00
CA ASP A 144 1.75 4.61 17.60
C ASP A 144 0.33 4.64 16.99
N LEU A 145 0.18 4.38 15.68
CA LEU A 145 -1.15 4.39 15.03
C LEU A 145 -2.10 3.35 15.64
N LEU A 146 -1.57 2.18 16.04
CA LEU A 146 -2.38 1.11 16.60
C LEU A 146 -3.10 1.50 17.89
N GLN A 147 -2.51 2.42 18.66
CA GLN A 147 -3.10 2.88 19.92
C GLN A 147 -4.44 3.61 19.70
N TRP A 148 -4.54 4.39 18.63
CA TRP A 148 -5.70 5.26 18.37
C TRP A 148 -6.71 4.65 17.38
N LEU A 149 -6.29 3.63 16.63
CA LEU A 149 -7.12 3.05 15.58
C LEU A 149 -8.51 2.59 16.03
N PRO A 150 -8.68 1.86 17.15
CA PRO A 150 -10.01 1.43 17.58
C PRO A 150 -10.99 2.61 17.75
N GLU A 151 -10.57 3.66 18.46
CA GLU A 151 -11.40 4.84 18.72
C GLU A 151 -11.74 5.60 17.43
N ILE A 152 -10.74 5.82 16.58
CA ILE A 152 -10.93 6.49 15.28
C ILE A 152 -11.88 5.65 14.40
N LEU A 153 -11.64 4.34 14.28
CA LEU A 153 -12.48 3.48 13.46
C LEU A 153 -13.92 3.43 13.98
N GLU A 154 -14.15 3.38 15.29
CA GLU A 154 -15.50 3.43 15.87
C GLU A 154 -16.21 4.76 15.57
N ALA A 155 -15.50 5.89 15.61
CA ALA A 155 -16.08 7.21 15.29
C ALA A 155 -16.47 7.37 13.81
N HIS A 156 -15.83 6.61 12.91
CA HIS A 156 -16.00 6.74 11.46
C HIS A 156 -16.63 5.51 10.77
N SER A 157 -16.99 4.48 11.55
CA SER A 157 -17.74 3.31 11.08
C SER A 157 -19.25 3.59 11.12
N PHE A 158 -19.96 3.21 10.05
CA PHE A 158 -21.41 3.36 9.92
C PHE A 158 -22.07 2.01 9.70
#